data_AF-A0A076LAQ6-F1
#
_entry.id   AF-A0A076LAQ6-F1
#
_cell.length_a   1.000
_cell.length_b   1.000
_cell.length_c   1.000
_cell.angle_alpha   90.00
_cell.angle_beta   90.00
_cell.angle_gamma   90.00
#
_symmetry.space_group_name_H-M   'P 1'
#
loop_
_entity.id
_entity.type
_entity.pdbx_description
1 polymer ?
#
loop_
_entity_poly.entity_id
_entity_poly.type
_entity_poly.pdbx_seq_one_letter_code
_entity_poly.pdbx_strand_id
1 'polypeptide(L)'
;MAKVIVNGKEKVGETLRDVIKDEYYKEGTNIVIIKGIKREAEKIPKKFLIKTTKGNITIAITEDNETAKFFINNYKDFVKKLRWVSGIDVAFGSTTIDLDISTEPKEFKKWDVALSISGLDKDEGHIVFIKKRVETVYGLKEPKIGIVVGGKWVIDRLEVGDKIIDIEPIREEKEAVDYLVTTDLNIKLEDGWKIFTYFIAEFDGTPSAVEHCLALMEDGIFEITENTNTYVADCRLQTLKIEEGNLIDRERGFITVRNYGVGEGKVYIYRESRSSSLSHTVVGRVKEGMELIDFSDSGILSVKTIPERLCAIGLTIEEAEEMFKKYGIEVEKEGDLENAIVVEQEPEYTLDVLKEKKVKIRGLDKSKIVVIELYEDKAPITTWYFRKTTGLTTKRVGKLHVYFKHKDVVMFKGNPEYAKGLLPENTPTDKVEQCAIGVTNMVSRYKGMIGVRLGESEKFGPTGESFEKTNIVGRIVENAEYLKSVKSGEDIYLLLKK
;
A
#
# COMPACT_ATOMS: atom_id res chain seq x y z
N MET A 1 12.83 -3.24 -36.77
CA MET A 1 11.95 -3.79 -35.73
C MET A 1 12.84 -4.35 -34.64
N ALA A 2 12.59 -4.00 -33.39
CA ALA A 2 13.35 -4.48 -32.24
C ALA A 2 12.78 -5.80 -31.71
N LYS A 3 13.65 -6.68 -31.21
CA LYS A 3 13.33 -7.91 -30.50
C LYS A 3 13.31 -7.66 -29.00
N VAL A 4 12.14 -7.76 -28.38
CA VAL A 4 11.91 -7.47 -26.96
C VAL A 4 11.25 -8.65 -26.25
N ILE A 5 11.23 -8.62 -24.92
CA ILE A 5 10.53 -9.61 -24.08
C ILE A 5 9.35 -8.91 -23.41
N VAL A 6 8.12 -9.27 -23.76
CA VAL A 6 6.90 -8.70 -23.18
C VAL A 6 6.22 -9.74 -22.30
N ASN A 7 6.06 -9.46 -21.01
CA ASN A 7 5.47 -10.39 -20.03
C ASN A 7 6.09 -11.81 -20.11
N GLY A 8 7.41 -11.89 -20.31
CA GLY A 8 8.14 -13.15 -20.45
C GLY A 8 8.13 -13.80 -21.85
N LYS A 9 7.46 -13.21 -22.85
CA LYS A 9 7.36 -13.74 -24.22
C LYS A 9 8.15 -12.88 -25.21
N GLU A 10 8.91 -13.51 -26.11
CA GLU A 10 9.62 -12.79 -27.17
C GLU A 10 8.65 -12.19 -28.20
N LYS A 11 8.87 -10.92 -28.55
CA LYS A 11 8.09 -10.20 -29.57
C LYS A 11 8.98 -9.30 -30.42
N VAL A 12 8.48 -8.95 -31.60
CA VAL A 12 9.17 -8.09 -32.57
C VAL A 12 8.24 -6.96 -32.99
N GLY A 13 8.70 -5.71 -32.88
CA GLY A 13 7.93 -4.51 -33.23
C GLY A 13 8.80 -3.26 -33.30
N GLU A 14 8.30 -2.14 -33.82
CA GLU A 14 9.03 -0.87 -33.80
C GLU A 14 8.67 -0.07 -32.55
N THR A 15 7.40 -0.09 -32.16
CA THR A 15 6.84 0.70 -31.07
C THR A 15 6.27 -0.18 -29.96
N LEU A 16 6.08 0.41 -28.77
CA LEU A 16 5.43 -0.26 -27.65
C LEU A 16 4.03 -0.77 -28.04
N ARG A 17 3.25 0.03 -28.80
CA ARG A 17 1.95 -0.37 -29.34
C ARG A 17 2.00 -1.67 -30.14
N ASP A 18 3.02 -1.86 -30.98
CA ASP A 18 3.13 -3.03 -31.86
C ASP A 18 3.27 -4.34 -31.08
N VAL A 19 4.00 -4.30 -29.95
CA VAL A 19 4.35 -5.49 -29.17
C VAL A 19 3.31 -5.81 -28.08
N ILE A 20 2.55 -4.82 -27.60
CA ILE A 20 1.55 -5.05 -26.54
C ILE A 20 0.12 -5.31 -27.06
N LYS A 21 -0.15 -5.17 -28.36
CA LYS A 21 -1.52 -5.28 -28.93
C LYS A 21 -2.29 -6.56 -28.56
N ASP A 22 -1.58 -7.67 -28.37
CA ASP A 22 -2.14 -8.98 -28.02
C ASP A 22 -1.89 -9.34 -26.53
N GLU A 23 -1.36 -8.39 -25.74
CA GLU A 23 -1.18 -8.54 -24.31
C GLU A 23 -2.34 -7.94 -23.54
N TYR A 24 -2.56 -8.43 -22.33
CA TYR A 24 -3.48 -7.77 -21.43
C TYR A 24 -2.91 -6.43 -20.98
N TYR A 25 -3.70 -5.38 -21.18
CA TYR A 25 -3.37 -4.01 -20.85
C TYR A 25 -4.66 -3.23 -20.72
N LYS A 26 -4.84 -2.53 -19.59
CA LYS A 26 -5.89 -1.53 -19.41
C LYS A 26 -5.34 -0.18 -19.86
N GLU A 27 -6.08 0.49 -20.73
CA GLU A 27 -5.67 1.78 -21.28
C GLU A 27 -5.39 2.80 -20.17
N GLY A 28 -4.29 3.54 -20.31
CA GLY A 28 -3.85 4.53 -19.33
C GLY A 28 -3.12 3.96 -18.11
N THR A 29 -2.97 2.64 -18.00
CA THR A 29 -2.15 2.03 -16.94
C THR A 29 -0.66 2.07 -17.26
N ASN A 30 0.16 2.01 -16.20
CA ASN A 30 1.60 2.02 -16.30
C ASN A 30 2.13 0.78 -17.01
N ILE A 31 3.17 1.00 -17.81
CA ILE A 31 4.01 -0.02 -18.42
C ILE A 31 5.42 0.21 -17.91
N VAL A 32 6.07 -0.86 -17.45
CA VAL A 32 7.47 -0.83 -17.02
C VAL A 32 8.35 -1.44 -18.10
N ILE A 33 9.35 -0.68 -18.54
CA ILE A 33 10.35 -1.10 -19.51
C ILE A 33 11.70 -1.17 -18.80
N ILE A 34 12.27 -2.36 -18.65
CA ILE A 34 13.63 -2.56 -18.18
C ILE A 34 14.56 -2.61 -19.41
N LYS A 35 15.46 -1.63 -19.49
CA LYS A 35 16.43 -1.46 -20.57
C LYS A 35 17.71 -2.26 -20.34
N GLY A 36 18.04 -2.55 -19.08
CA GLY A 36 19.22 -3.33 -18.68
C GLY A 36 19.59 -3.13 -17.22
N ILE A 37 20.69 -3.75 -16.79
CA ILE A 37 21.28 -3.54 -15.46
C ILE A 37 22.49 -2.61 -15.64
N LYS A 38 22.43 -1.41 -15.06
CA LYS A 38 23.60 -0.54 -14.89
C LYS A 38 24.30 -0.95 -13.61
N ARG A 39 25.52 -1.47 -13.72
CA ARG A 39 26.38 -1.66 -12.55
C ARG A 39 26.97 -0.31 -12.19
N GLU A 40 26.42 0.33 -11.17
CA GLU A 40 27.07 1.48 -10.55
C GLU A 40 27.88 0.97 -9.36
N ALA A 41 29.20 0.91 -9.53
CA ALA A 41 30.07 0.80 -8.37
C ALA A 41 29.90 2.08 -7.53
N GLU A 42 29.62 1.95 -6.23
CA GLU A 42 29.61 3.12 -5.35
C GLU A 42 30.93 3.89 -5.52
N LYS A 43 30.84 5.15 -5.98
CA LYS A 43 32.02 5.99 -6.27
C LYS A 43 32.87 6.23 -5.01
N ILE A 44 32.26 6.14 -3.82
CA ILE A 44 32.91 6.34 -2.52
C ILE A 44 32.57 5.15 -1.61
N PRO A 45 33.55 4.38 -1.11
CA PRO A 45 33.29 3.22 -0.26
C PRO A 45 32.74 3.64 1.10
N LYS A 46 31.56 3.12 1.48
CA LYS A 46 30.94 3.36 2.79
C LYS A 46 31.34 2.36 3.88
N LYS A 47 32.03 1.28 3.52
CA LYS A 47 32.49 0.25 4.46
C LYS A 47 33.94 -0.12 4.19
N PHE A 48 34.67 -0.45 5.25
CA PHE A 48 36.06 -0.89 5.18
C PHE A 48 36.27 -2.15 6.02
N LEU A 49 37.02 -3.09 5.47
CA LEU A 49 37.51 -4.28 6.17
C LEU A 49 38.93 -4.01 6.67
N ILE A 50 39.11 -3.98 7.99
CA ILE A 50 40.38 -3.82 8.67
C ILE A 50 40.85 -5.21 9.10
N LYS A 51 41.88 -5.73 8.43
CA LYS A 51 42.50 -7.02 8.75
C LYS A 51 43.55 -6.79 9.82
N THR A 52 43.46 -7.51 10.94
CA THR A 52 44.42 -7.42 12.06
C THR A 52 45.05 -8.78 12.32
N THR A 53 46.09 -8.82 13.16
CA THR A 53 46.71 -10.07 13.64
C THR A 53 45.77 -10.97 14.44
N LYS A 54 44.65 -10.45 14.97
CA LYS A 54 43.67 -11.20 15.78
C LYS A 54 42.34 -11.49 15.06
N GLY A 55 42.22 -11.09 13.80
CA GLY A 55 40.99 -11.25 12.99
C GLY A 55 40.58 -9.97 12.27
N ASN A 56 39.39 -9.99 11.69
CA ASN A 56 38.90 -8.89 10.84
C ASN A 56 37.87 -8.03 11.58
N ILE A 57 37.97 -6.72 11.40
CA ILE A 57 37.02 -5.72 11.90
C ILE A 57 36.40 -5.03 10.68
N THR A 58 35.08 -4.89 10.66
CA THR A 58 34.38 -4.13 9.61
C THR A 58 33.84 -2.84 10.18
N ILE A 59 34.18 -1.72 9.56
CA ILE A 59 33.65 -0.40 9.92
C ILE A 59 32.74 0.12 8.80
N ALA A 60 31.70 0.86 9.19
CA ALA A 60 30.87 1.64 8.29
C ALA A 60 31.09 3.13 8.58
N ILE A 61 31.34 3.92 7.54
CA ILE A 61 31.44 5.36 7.62
C ILE A 61 30.02 5.92 7.74
N THR A 62 29.73 6.62 8.84
CA THR A 62 28.39 7.17 9.12
C THR A 62 28.37 8.69 9.13
N GLU A 63 29.54 9.32 9.15
CA GLU A 63 29.67 10.78 9.22
C GLU A 63 30.04 11.36 7.85
N ASP A 64 29.50 12.53 7.52
CA ASP A 64 29.85 13.32 6.33
C ASP A 64 30.60 14.59 6.74
N ASN A 65 31.74 14.41 7.41
CA ASN A 65 32.61 15.48 7.90
C ASN A 65 34.03 15.38 7.30
N GLU A 66 34.89 16.36 7.57
CA GLU A 66 36.26 16.41 7.04
C GLU A 66 37.12 15.23 7.51
N THR A 67 36.93 14.79 8.76
CA THR A 67 37.64 13.64 9.33
C THR A 67 37.31 12.33 8.63
N ALA A 68 36.04 12.10 8.32
CA ALA A 68 35.59 10.93 7.57
C ALA A 68 36.13 10.94 6.14
N LYS A 69 36.11 12.10 5.47
CA LYS A 69 36.70 12.29 4.13
C LYS A 69 38.22 12.06 4.15
N PHE A 70 38.91 12.54 5.18
CA PHE A 70 40.33 12.31 5.38
C PHE A 70 40.63 10.81 5.51
N PHE A 71 39.87 10.08 6.33
CA PHE A 71 40.04 8.62 6.45
C PHE A 71 39.80 7.92 5.11
N ILE A 72 38.73 8.24 4.38
CA ILE A 72 38.42 7.60 3.08
C ILE A 72 39.54 7.79 2.07
N ASN A 73 40.20 8.95 2.06
CA ASN A 73 41.29 9.24 1.13
C ASN A 73 42.63 8.63 1.57
N ASN A 74 42.85 8.43 2.87
CA ASN A 74 44.14 8.07 3.45
C ASN A 74 44.11 6.77 4.27
N TYR A 75 43.09 5.92 4.13
CA TYR A 75 42.89 4.73 4.98
C TYR A 75 44.11 3.79 5.00
N LYS A 76 44.88 3.72 3.91
CA LYS A 76 46.10 2.89 3.86
C LYS A 76 47.18 3.37 4.82
N ASP A 77 47.21 4.65 5.18
CA ASP A 77 48.18 5.21 6.11
C ASP A 77 47.92 4.76 7.55
N PHE A 78 46.70 4.28 7.84
CA PHE A 78 46.34 3.72 9.15
C PHE A 78 46.72 2.25 9.32
N VAL A 79 47.40 1.62 8.34
CA VAL A 79 47.99 0.28 8.47
C VAL A 79 49.21 0.37 9.41
N LYS A 80 48.93 0.41 10.71
CA LYS A 80 49.90 0.70 11.78
C LYS A 80 49.83 -0.32 12.91
N LYS A 81 50.80 -0.23 13.81
CA LYS A 81 50.85 -1.04 15.03
C LYS A 81 49.87 -0.49 16.06
N LEU A 82 49.44 -1.37 16.97
CA LEU A 82 48.64 -0.97 18.11
C LEU A 82 49.48 -0.11 19.07
N ARG A 83 48.95 1.03 19.47
CA ARG A 83 49.64 2.02 20.33
C ARG A 83 49.19 1.92 21.77
N TRP A 84 47.89 1.78 22.00
CA TRP A 84 47.35 1.54 23.33
C TRP A 84 46.09 0.68 23.33
N VAL A 85 45.86 0.08 24.48
CA VAL A 85 44.64 -0.62 24.85
C VAL A 85 44.25 -0.11 26.22
N SER A 86 43.04 0.44 26.33
CA SER A 86 42.47 0.89 27.60
C SER A 86 41.14 0.17 27.87
N GLY A 87 40.57 0.43 29.05
CA GLY A 87 39.21 -0.02 29.37
C GLY A 87 38.11 0.68 28.57
N ILE A 88 38.46 1.79 27.89
CA ILE A 88 37.53 2.70 27.20
C ILE A 88 37.69 2.59 25.68
N ASP A 89 38.91 2.44 25.18
CA ASP A 89 39.24 2.49 23.75
C ASP A 89 40.52 1.71 23.40
N VAL A 90 40.74 1.53 22.10
CA VAL A 90 41.90 0.85 21.51
C VAL A 90 42.33 1.63 20.28
N ALA A 91 43.62 1.88 20.09
CA ALA A 91 44.07 2.69 18.96
C ALA A 91 45.32 2.19 18.24
N PHE A 92 45.34 2.43 16.93
CA PHE A 92 46.44 2.11 16.03
C PHE A 92 47.06 3.40 15.47
N GLY A 93 48.38 3.43 15.38
CA GLY A 93 49.14 4.60 14.92
C GLY A 93 50.66 4.45 15.14
N SER A 94 51.44 5.51 15.03
CA SER A 94 51.04 6.86 14.59
C SER A 94 51.08 7.03 13.07
N THR A 95 50.30 7.99 12.57
CA THR A 95 50.30 8.50 11.20
C THR A 95 50.06 10.01 11.20
N THR A 96 50.40 10.69 10.12
CA THR A 96 50.11 12.12 9.98
C THR A 96 48.62 12.35 9.70
N ILE A 97 47.96 13.20 10.49
CA ILE A 97 46.59 13.67 10.29
C ILE A 97 46.61 15.20 10.16
N ASP A 98 46.49 15.69 8.93
CA ASP A 98 46.49 17.12 8.64
C ASP A 98 45.06 17.70 8.64
N LEU A 99 44.49 17.81 9.84
CA LEU A 99 43.15 18.37 10.08
C LEU A 99 43.19 19.40 11.22
N ASP A 100 42.11 20.17 11.37
CA ASP A 100 41.98 21.18 12.41
C ASP A 100 41.92 20.55 13.81
N ILE A 101 42.85 20.98 14.65
CA ILE A 101 42.99 20.53 16.03
C ILE A 101 41.92 21.21 16.90
N SER A 102 41.31 20.44 17.80
CA SER A 102 40.40 20.96 18.81
C SER A 102 40.64 20.30 20.16
N THR A 103 40.52 21.10 21.23
CA THR A 103 40.58 20.63 22.62
C THR A 103 39.19 20.48 23.24
N GLU A 104 38.12 20.62 22.45
CA GLU A 104 36.75 20.45 22.93
C GLU A 104 36.43 18.96 23.17
N PRO A 105 35.84 18.60 24.33
CA PRO A 105 35.38 17.24 24.55
C PRO A 105 34.18 16.92 23.65
N LYS A 106 34.10 15.68 23.19
CA LYS A 106 32.98 15.14 22.42
C LYS A 106 32.49 13.83 23.06
N GLU A 107 31.22 13.54 22.87
CA GLU A 107 30.60 12.30 23.35
C GLU A 107 30.73 11.19 22.31
N PHE A 108 31.15 10.00 22.75
CA PHE A 108 31.26 8.81 21.92
C PHE A 108 30.47 7.67 22.53
N LYS A 109 29.82 6.90 21.66
CA LYS A 109 29.12 5.66 22.01
C LYS A 109 30.04 4.47 21.86
N LYS A 110 29.70 3.39 22.56
CA LYS A 110 30.34 2.10 22.36
C LYS A 110 30.22 1.69 20.89
N TRP A 111 31.35 1.29 20.30
CA TRP A 111 31.55 0.94 18.89
C TRP A 111 31.65 2.10 17.91
N ASP A 112 31.72 3.34 18.39
CA ASP A 112 32.15 4.44 17.53
C ASP A 112 33.61 4.24 17.11
N VAL A 113 33.93 4.75 15.93
CA VAL A 113 35.28 4.81 15.37
C VAL A 113 35.62 6.27 15.17
N ALA A 114 36.77 6.69 15.68
CA ALA A 114 37.24 8.06 15.63
C ALA A 114 38.68 8.13 15.13
N LEU A 115 39.07 9.29 14.62
CA LEU A 115 40.47 9.66 14.49
C LEU A 115 40.89 10.52 15.69
N SER A 116 42.14 10.38 16.11
CA SER A 116 42.69 11.19 17.19
C SER A 116 44.10 11.69 16.92
N ILE A 117 44.44 12.83 17.51
CA ILE A 117 45.77 13.43 17.49
C ILE A 117 46.28 13.49 18.94
N SER A 118 47.38 12.78 19.23
CA SER A 118 48.00 12.80 20.57
C SER A 118 48.98 13.95 20.69
N GLY A 119 49.05 14.59 21.88
CA GLY A 119 49.99 15.69 22.14
C GLY A 119 49.76 16.96 21.32
N LEU A 120 48.62 17.06 20.59
CA LEU A 120 48.35 18.11 19.60
C LEU A 120 49.41 18.17 18.49
N ASP A 121 50.08 17.05 18.24
CA ASP A 121 51.07 16.89 17.18
C ASP A 121 50.45 16.12 16.01
N LYS A 122 50.33 16.77 14.86
CA LYS A 122 49.71 16.19 13.65
C LYS A 122 50.38 14.90 13.18
N ASP A 123 51.63 14.64 13.55
CA ASP A 123 52.34 13.41 13.23
C ASP A 123 52.03 12.24 14.19
N GLU A 124 51.36 12.51 15.31
CA GLU A 124 50.89 11.52 16.29
C GLU A 124 49.39 11.23 16.14
N GLY A 125 48.96 10.98 14.90
CA GLY A 125 47.59 10.63 14.54
C GLY A 125 47.27 9.13 14.66
N HIS A 126 46.04 8.81 15.08
CA HIS A 126 45.61 7.44 15.37
C HIS A 126 44.18 7.17 14.88
N ILE A 127 43.88 5.91 14.53
CA ILE A 127 42.50 5.42 14.43
C ILE A 127 42.13 4.74 15.75
N VAL A 128 40.99 5.14 16.32
CA VAL A 128 40.53 4.76 17.66
C VAL A 128 39.19 4.03 17.57
N PHE A 129 39.10 2.90 18.27
CA PHE A 129 37.89 2.10 18.44
C PHE A 129 37.37 2.23 19.87
N ILE A 130 36.15 2.74 20.02
CA ILE A 130 35.54 3.02 21.33
C ILE A 130 34.87 1.75 21.88
N LYS A 131 35.28 1.30 23.07
CA LYS A 131 34.75 0.10 23.76
C LYS A 131 33.62 0.40 24.74
N LYS A 132 33.52 1.64 25.24
CA LYS A 132 32.49 2.08 26.19
C LYS A 132 32.09 3.52 25.91
N ARG A 133 30.88 3.90 26.30
CA ARG A 133 30.43 5.30 26.22
C ARG A 133 31.37 6.19 27.04
N VAL A 134 31.86 7.27 26.44
CA VAL A 134 32.82 8.19 27.06
C VAL A 134 32.63 9.59 26.50
N GLU A 135 32.91 10.60 27.31
CA GLU A 135 33.09 11.98 26.89
C GLU A 135 34.58 12.32 27.06
N THR A 136 35.28 12.63 25.96
CA THR A 136 36.73 12.85 25.98
C THR A 136 37.19 13.72 24.80
N VAL A 137 38.45 14.15 24.85
CA VAL A 137 39.11 14.96 23.81
C VAL A 137 40.00 14.05 22.97
N TYR A 138 39.75 13.98 21.66
CA TYR A 138 40.60 13.26 20.70
C TYR A 138 41.43 14.20 19.81
N GLY A 139 41.46 15.50 20.09
CA GLY A 139 42.38 16.42 19.40
C GLY A 139 41.92 16.89 18.01
N LEU A 140 40.67 16.62 17.62
CA LEU A 140 40.07 17.04 16.35
C LEU A 140 38.70 17.67 16.59
N LYS A 141 38.25 18.56 15.69
CA LYS A 141 36.93 19.22 15.78
C LYS A 141 35.76 18.24 15.65
N GLU A 142 35.83 17.32 14.67
CA GLU A 142 34.82 16.29 14.41
C GLU A 142 35.47 14.90 14.31
N PRO A 143 35.97 14.35 15.42
CA PRO A 143 36.84 13.16 15.42
C PRO A 143 36.15 11.87 14.97
N LYS A 144 34.83 11.77 15.13
CA LYS A 144 34.08 10.56 14.76
C LYS A 144 34.01 10.41 13.24
N ILE A 145 34.28 9.20 12.74
CA ILE A 145 34.18 8.85 11.32
C ILE A 145 33.09 7.81 11.03
N GLY A 146 32.74 6.98 12.01
CA GLY A 146 31.86 5.85 11.75
C GLY A 146 31.61 4.95 12.95
N ILE A 147 31.17 3.73 12.66
CA ILE A 147 30.88 2.70 13.66
C ILE A 147 31.43 1.33 13.23
N VAL A 148 31.72 0.48 14.21
CA VAL A 148 32.06 -0.93 14.00
C VAL A 148 30.78 -1.72 13.73
N VAL A 149 30.67 -2.29 12.53
CA VAL A 149 29.52 -3.11 12.10
C VAL A 149 29.83 -4.62 12.11
N GLY A 150 31.10 -5.01 12.14
CA GLY A 150 31.54 -6.41 12.19
C GLY A 150 32.85 -6.59 12.96
N GLY A 151 33.09 -7.78 13.51
CA GLY A 151 34.36 -8.08 14.19
C GLY A 151 34.56 -7.44 15.58
N LYS A 152 33.48 -7.05 16.26
CA LYS A 152 33.53 -6.42 17.61
C LYS A 152 34.33 -7.24 18.64
N TRP A 153 34.22 -8.57 18.56
CA TRP A 153 34.97 -9.49 19.43
C TRP A 153 36.49 -9.44 19.22
N VAL A 154 36.96 -9.01 18.05
CA VAL A 154 38.39 -8.84 17.75
C VAL A 154 38.95 -7.69 18.56
N ILE A 155 38.22 -6.57 18.65
CA ILE A 155 38.63 -5.37 19.40
C ILE A 155 38.87 -5.69 20.89
N ASP A 156 38.07 -6.58 21.46
CA ASP A 156 38.21 -7.01 22.86
C ASP A 156 39.43 -7.91 23.10
N ARG A 157 40.03 -8.48 22.04
CA ARG A 157 41.18 -9.40 22.11
C ARG A 157 42.50 -8.81 21.61
N LEU A 158 42.51 -7.54 21.23
CA LEU A 158 43.71 -6.83 20.82
C LEU A 158 44.61 -6.56 22.03
N GLU A 159 45.90 -6.83 21.86
CA GLU A 159 46.93 -6.72 22.89
C GLU A 159 48.16 -5.99 22.33
N VAL A 160 49.01 -5.47 23.23
CA VAL A 160 50.25 -4.79 22.86
C VAL A 160 51.12 -5.74 22.01
N GLY A 161 51.43 -5.33 20.78
CA GLY A 161 52.15 -6.14 19.78
C GLY A 161 51.31 -6.46 18.54
N ASP A 162 49.99 -6.34 18.62
CA ASP A 162 49.10 -6.48 17.47
C ASP A 162 49.24 -5.32 16.48
N LYS A 163 48.84 -5.56 15.23
CA LYS A 163 48.87 -4.56 14.16
C LYS A 163 47.74 -4.74 13.17
N ILE A 164 47.41 -3.66 12.47
CA ILE A 164 46.64 -3.73 11.25
C ILE A 164 47.57 -4.29 10.16
N ILE A 165 47.12 -5.35 9.49
CA ILE A 165 47.80 -6.01 8.38
C ILE A 165 47.43 -5.29 7.07
N ASP A 166 46.15 -4.99 6.89
CA ASP A 166 45.65 -4.27 5.73
C ASP A 166 44.28 -3.62 6.02
N ILE A 167 43.93 -2.61 5.24
CA ILE A 167 42.59 -2.01 5.21
C ILE A 167 42.09 -2.01 3.77
N GLU A 168 40.95 -2.66 3.53
CA GLU A 168 40.36 -2.79 2.20
C GLU A 168 38.99 -2.11 2.14
N PRO A 169 38.72 -1.24 1.14
CA PRO A 169 37.38 -0.73 0.92
C PRO A 169 36.47 -1.87 0.47
N ILE A 170 35.32 -2.03 1.13
CA ILE A 170 34.27 -2.93 0.67
C ILE A 170 33.45 -2.15 -0.35
N ARG A 171 33.61 -2.49 -1.63
CA ARG A 171 32.79 -1.95 -2.71
C ARG A 171 31.49 -2.73 -2.75
N GLU A 172 30.39 -2.08 -2.39
CA GLU A 172 29.06 -2.58 -2.71
C GLU A 172 28.78 -2.21 -4.17
N GLU A 173 28.71 -3.21 -5.06
CA GLU A 173 28.15 -3.02 -6.38
C GLU A 173 26.64 -2.85 -6.21
N LYS A 174 26.13 -1.66 -6.52
CA LYS A 174 24.68 -1.47 -6.68
C LYS A 174 24.35 -1.76 -8.13
N GLU A 175 23.71 -2.90 -8.35
CA GLU A 175 23.00 -3.13 -9.60
C GLU A 175 21.80 -2.16 -9.63
N ALA A 176 21.95 -1.05 -10.35
CA ALA A 176 20.87 -0.13 -10.63
C ALA A 176 20.18 -0.60 -11.91
N VAL A 177 18.92 -1.02 -11.80
CA VAL A 177 18.13 -1.39 -12.99
C VAL A 177 17.85 -0.10 -13.77
N ASP A 178 18.22 -0.07 -15.05
CA ASP A 178 17.84 1.03 -15.94
C ASP A 178 16.43 0.76 -16.46
N TYR A 179 15.46 1.52 -15.98
CA TYR A 179 14.05 1.33 -16.31
C TYR A 179 13.35 2.63 -16.72
N LEU A 180 12.18 2.47 -17.33
CA LEU A 180 11.26 3.54 -17.67
C LEU A 180 9.85 3.08 -17.32
N VAL A 181 9.12 3.92 -16.58
CA VAL A 181 7.67 3.78 -16.38
C VAL A 181 6.97 4.74 -17.33
N THR A 182 5.99 4.25 -18.08
CA THR A 182 5.32 5.05 -19.11
C THR A 182 3.89 4.58 -19.37
N THR A 183 3.06 5.48 -19.87
CA THR A 183 1.76 5.18 -20.48
C THR A 183 1.75 5.47 -21.98
N ASP A 184 2.85 6.02 -22.53
CA ASP A 184 2.98 6.37 -23.94
C ASP A 184 3.30 5.13 -24.79
N LEU A 185 2.34 4.74 -25.63
CA LEU A 185 2.45 3.58 -26.51
C LEU A 185 3.30 3.84 -27.77
N ASN A 186 3.72 5.08 -28.03
CA ASN A 186 4.47 5.44 -29.23
C ASN A 186 5.99 5.37 -29.03
N ILE A 187 6.45 4.93 -27.86
CA ILE A 187 7.87 4.74 -27.57
C ILE A 187 8.48 3.76 -28.57
N LYS A 188 9.57 4.18 -29.20
CA LYS A 188 10.41 3.32 -30.05
C LYS A 188 11.21 2.36 -29.20
N LEU A 189 11.23 1.10 -29.60
CA LEU A 189 11.85 0.01 -28.87
C LEU A 189 13.29 -0.25 -29.35
N GLU A 190 14.14 -0.70 -28.44
CA GLU A 190 15.46 -1.23 -28.74
C GLU A 190 15.54 -2.72 -28.36
N ASP A 191 16.48 -3.44 -28.99
CA ASP A 191 16.67 -4.86 -28.77
C ASP A 191 17.00 -5.17 -27.30
N GLY A 192 16.41 -6.25 -26.78
CA GLY A 192 16.70 -6.77 -25.45
C GLY A 192 15.93 -6.11 -24.30
N TRP A 193 15.10 -5.10 -24.56
CA TRP A 193 14.23 -4.53 -23.54
C TRP A 193 13.21 -5.55 -23.01
N LYS A 194 12.97 -5.52 -21.70
CA LYS A 194 11.90 -6.28 -21.03
C LYS A 194 10.74 -5.35 -20.69
N ILE A 195 9.53 -5.74 -21.03
CA ILE A 195 8.33 -4.92 -20.95
C ILE A 195 7.30 -5.67 -20.11
N PHE A 196 6.76 -5.01 -19.10
CA PHE A 196 5.75 -5.53 -18.20
C PHE A 196 4.51 -4.66 -18.28
N THR A 197 3.37 -5.26 -18.62
CA THR A 197 2.11 -4.52 -18.84
C THR A 197 1.03 -4.81 -17.80
N TYR A 198 1.09 -5.94 -17.11
CA TYR A 198 0.19 -6.29 -16.01
C TYR A 198 0.87 -7.19 -14.97
N PHE A 199 0.29 -7.27 -13.78
CA PHE A 199 0.66 -8.27 -12.77
C PHE A 199 -0.50 -9.24 -12.48
N ILE A 200 -0.17 -10.42 -11.97
CA ILE A 200 -1.16 -11.43 -11.56
C ILE A 200 -1.20 -11.49 -10.04
N ALA A 201 -2.35 -11.20 -9.45
CA ALA A 201 -2.64 -11.39 -8.03
C ALA A 201 -3.31 -12.75 -7.81
N GLU A 202 -2.65 -13.65 -7.08
CA GLU A 202 -3.18 -14.97 -6.70
C GLU A 202 -3.64 -14.91 -5.24
N PHE A 203 -4.89 -15.31 -4.97
CA PHE A 203 -5.52 -15.23 -3.65
C PHE A 203 -5.93 -16.59 -3.12
N ASP A 204 -5.60 -16.86 -1.87
CA ASP A 204 -5.86 -18.11 -1.15
C ASP A 204 -6.10 -17.92 0.35
N GLY A 205 -6.30 -16.68 0.81
CA GLY A 205 -6.54 -16.34 2.22
C GLY A 205 -7.99 -16.47 2.68
N THR A 206 -8.34 -15.73 3.74
CA THR A 206 -9.70 -15.69 4.31
C THR A 206 -10.73 -15.21 3.26
N PRO A 207 -11.85 -15.94 3.03
CA PRO A 207 -12.82 -15.62 1.97
C PRO A 207 -13.31 -14.17 1.93
N SER A 208 -13.67 -13.60 3.08
CA SER A 208 -14.13 -12.21 3.20
C SER A 208 -13.06 -11.17 2.83
N ALA A 209 -11.83 -11.36 3.32
CA ALA A 209 -10.70 -10.49 3.03
C ALA A 209 -10.22 -10.62 1.57
N VAL A 210 -10.33 -11.81 0.99
CA VAL A 210 -10.07 -12.05 -0.44
C VAL A 210 -11.14 -11.37 -1.29
N GLU A 211 -12.42 -11.49 -0.93
CA GLU A 211 -13.52 -10.82 -1.64
C GLU A 211 -13.32 -9.29 -1.67
N HIS A 212 -12.81 -8.70 -0.58
CA HIS A 212 -12.46 -7.29 -0.53
C HIS A 212 -11.39 -6.90 -1.56
N CYS A 213 -10.32 -7.70 -1.71
CA CYS A 213 -9.30 -7.47 -2.74
C CYS A 213 -9.83 -7.70 -4.15
N LEU A 214 -10.63 -8.75 -4.35
CA LEU A 214 -11.26 -9.03 -5.64
C LEU A 214 -12.19 -7.90 -6.06
N ALA A 215 -12.96 -7.33 -5.14
CA ALA A 215 -13.81 -6.16 -5.40
C ALA A 215 -12.99 -4.92 -5.77
N LEU A 216 -11.88 -4.67 -5.08
CA LEU A 216 -10.99 -3.54 -5.38
C LEU A 216 -10.37 -3.62 -6.78
N MET A 217 -10.04 -4.84 -7.22
CA MET A 217 -9.34 -5.12 -8.48
C MET A 217 -10.29 -5.56 -9.60
N GLU A 218 -11.61 -5.51 -9.41
CA GLU A 218 -12.62 -6.03 -10.35
C GLU A 218 -12.54 -5.37 -11.73
N ASP A 219 -12.25 -4.07 -11.77
CA ASP A 219 -12.10 -3.32 -13.03
C ASP A 219 -10.77 -3.66 -13.76
N GLY A 220 -9.98 -4.58 -13.20
CA GLY A 220 -8.68 -5.00 -13.72
C GLY A 220 -7.58 -3.98 -13.46
N ILE A 221 -7.75 -3.12 -12.45
CA ILE A 221 -6.80 -2.08 -12.07
C ILE A 221 -6.43 -2.12 -10.58
N PHE A 222 -5.23 -1.64 -10.27
CA PHE A 222 -4.75 -1.35 -8.92
C PHE A 222 -4.17 0.07 -8.89
N GLU A 223 -4.69 0.95 -8.04
CA GLU A 223 -4.24 2.35 -7.97
C GLU A 223 -3.23 2.55 -6.85
N ILE A 224 -2.02 3.01 -7.20
CA ILE A 224 -0.99 3.33 -6.22
C ILE A 224 -1.30 4.70 -5.62
N THR A 225 -2.09 4.67 -4.55
CA THR A 225 -2.46 5.85 -3.76
C THR A 225 -1.45 6.18 -2.66
N GLU A 226 -0.66 5.20 -2.23
CA GLU A 226 0.39 5.33 -1.23
C GLU A 226 1.56 4.41 -1.61
N ASN A 227 2.79 4.90 -1.49
CA ASN A 227 4.00 4.12 -1.75
C ASN A 227 5.07 4.40 -0.70
N THR A 228 5.93 3.40 -0.49
CA THR A 228 7.18 3.49 0.25
C THR A 228 8.22 2.60 -0.44
N ASN A 229 9.45 2.61 0.06
CA ASN A 229 10.46 1.63 -0.38
C ASN A 229 10.04 0.17 -0.10
N THR A 230 9.06 -0.05 0.77
CA THR A 230 8.76 -1.38 1.33
C THR A 230 7.45 -1.97 0.80
N TYR A 231 6.54 -1.13 0.31
CA TYR A 231 5.24 -1.53 -0.23
C TYR A 231 4.65 -0.44 -1.12
N VAL A 232 3.65 -0.83 -1.92
CA VAL A 232 2.64 0.06 -2.50
C VAL A 232 1.27 -0.28 -1.92
N ALA A 233 0.34 0.67 -1.90
CA ALA A 233 -1.00 0.45 -1.40
C ALA A 233 -2.09 1.18 -2.21
N ASP A 234 -3.24 0.51 -2.30
CA ASP A 234 -4.48 1.05 -2.84
C ASP A 234 -5.47 1.28 -1.68
N CYS A 235 -5.82 2.55 -1.50
CA CYS A 235 -6.64 3.05 -0.40
C CYS A 235 -8.09 3.28 -0.79
N ARG A 236 -8.54 2.94 -2.01
CA ARG A 236 -9.90 3.25 -2.49
C ARG A 236 -11.00 2.62 -1.64
N LEU A 237 -10.74 1.46 -1.03
CA LEU A 237 -11.67 0.80 -0.10
C LEU A 237 -11.27 0.95 1.38
N GLN A 238 -10.50 1.98 1.72
CA GLN A 238 -10.16 2.25 3.12
C GLN A 238 -11.41 2.52 3.97
N THR A 239 -11.29 2.29 5.27
CA THR A 239 -12.33 2.26 6.31
C THR A 239 -13.25 1.04 6.32
N LEU A 240 -13.28 0.19 5.28
CA LEU A 240 -14.08 -1.06 5.33
C LEU A 240 -13.52 -2.01 6.38
N LYS A 241 -14.41 -2.65 7.14
CA LYS A 241 -14.07 -3.64 8.17
C LYS A 241 -13.60 -4.93 7.50
N ILE A 242 -12.50 -5.48 8.00
CA ILE A 242 -11.91 -6.70 7.46
C ILE A 242 -11.75 -7.70 8.59
N GLU A 243 -12.13 -8.95 8.31
CA GLU A 243 -11.92 -10.02 9.28
C GLU A 243 -10.43 -10.27 9.48
N GLU A 244 -10.03 -10.41 10.74
CA GLU A 244 -8.68 -10.79 11.09
C GLU A 244 -8.40 -12.23 10.63
N GLY A 245 -7.20 -12.46 10.12
CA GLY A 245 -6.77 -13.75 9.63
C GLY A 245 -5.32 -13.77 9.19
N ASN A 246 -4.81 -14.99 8.99
CA ASN A 246 -3.52 -15.30 8.35
C ASN A 246 -2.34 -14.41 8.79
N LEU A 247 -2.03 -14.44 10.09
CA LEU A 247 -0.90 -13.74 10.68
C LEU A 247 0.40 -14.49 10.38
N ILE A 248 1.01 -14.16 9.25
CA ILE A 248 2.30 -14.72 8.83
C ILE A 248 3.25 -13.60 8.43
N ASP A 249 4.53 -13.94 8.26
CA ASP A 249 5.52 -13.00 7.74
C ASP A 249 5.15 -12.57 6.32
N ARG A 250 5.42 -11.30 5.99
CA ARG A 250 5.00 -10.65 4.76
C ARG A 250 6.19 -10.58 3.81
N GLU A 251 6.35 -11.58 2.96
CA GLU A 251 7.45 -11.63 2.01
C GLU A 251 7.24 -10.67 0.83
N ARG A 252 8.29 -10.44 0.03
CA ARG A 252 8.17 -9.69 -1.23
C ARG A 252 7.09 -10.34 -2.12
N GLY A 253 6.20 -9.51 -2.66
CA GLY A 253 5.07 -9.91 -3.47
C GLY A 253 3.82 -10.26 -2.67
N PHE A 254 3.86 -10.34 -1.33
CA PHE A 254 2.65 -10.66 -0.57
C PHE A 254 1.65 -9.51 -0.64
N ILE A 255 0.37 -9.89 -0.77
CA ILE A 255 -0.77 -8.99 -0.76
C ILE A 255 -1.44 -9.10 0.60
N THR A 256 -1.66 -7.96 1.26
CA THR A 256 -2.29 -7.93 2.58
C THR A 256 -3.38 -6.88 2.64
N VAL A 257 -4.36 -7.09 3.50
CA VAL A 257 -5.35 -6.08 3.84
C VAL A 257 -5.16 -5.68 5.29
N ARG A 258 -5.20 -4.37 5.57
CA ARG A 258 -5.16 -3.87 6.94
C ARG A 258 -6.49 -4.14 7.63
N ASN A 259 -6.46 -4.87 8.75
CA ASN A 259 -7.66 -5.33 9.46
C ASN A 259 -7.99 -4.50 10.71
N TYR A 260 -7.07 -3.65 11.17
CA TYR A 260 -7.29 -2.84 12.37
C TYR A 260 -6.54 -1.50 12.35
N GLY A 261 -7.16 -0.50 12.97
CA GLY A 261 -6.59 0.83 13.19
C GLY A 261 -6.73 1.78 12.01
N VAL A 262 -5.91 2.84 11.99
CA VAL A 262 -5.92 3.84 10.91
C VAL A 262 -5.58 3.17 9.59
N GLY A 263 -6.41 3.35 8.56
CA GLY A 263 -6.21 2.74 7.24
C GLY A 263 -6.72 1.30 7.13
N GLU A 264 -7.59 0.84 8.03
CA GLU A 264 -8.35 -0.40 7.85
C GLU A 264 -8.96 -0.49 6.44
N GLY A 265 -8.95 -1.65 5.80
CA GLY A 265 -9.41 -1.85 4.42
C GLY A 265 -8.43 -1.45 3.32
N LYS A 266 -7.29 -0.81 3.65
CA LYS A 266 -6.21 -0.59 2.67
C LYS A 266 -5.60 -1.91 2.22
N VAL A 267 -5.35 -2.04 0.92
CA VAL A 267 -4.70 -3.21 0.31
C VAL A 267 -3.26 -2.88 -0.03
N TYR A 268 -2.32 -3.69 0.46
CA TYR A 268 -0.88 -3.50 0.35
C TYR A 268 -0.26 -4.60 -0.49
N ILE A 269 0.74 -4.25 -1.29
CA ILE A 269 1.63 -5.20 -1.97
C ILE A 269 3.07 -4.90 -1.54
N TYR A 270 3.75 -5.88 -0.92
CA TYR A 270 5.08 -5.69 -0.35
C TYR A 270 6.20 -5.81 -1.39
N ARG A 271 7.11 -4.83 -1.42
CA ARG A 271 8.34 -4.84 -2.22
C ARG A 271 9.51 -5.51 -1.50
N GLU A 272 9.46 -5.53 -0.17
CA GLU A 272 10.47 -6.17 0.68
C GLU A 272 9.82 -7.01 1.78
N SER A 273 10.53 -8.05 2.23
CA SER A 273 10.08 -8.86 3.34
C SER A 273 9.98 -8.06 4.64
N ARG A 274 8.91 -8.27 5.39
CA ARG A 274 8.63 -7.66 6.70
C ARG A 274 8.06 -8.71 7.64
N SER A 275 8.37 -8.59 8.93
CA SER A 275 7.77 -9.45 9.95
C SER A 275 6.25 -9.32 9.95
N SER A 276 5.58 -10.37 10.41
CA SER A 276 4.15 -10.39 10.68
C SER A 276 3.67 -9.20 11.52
N SER A 277 2.42 -8.79 11.33
CA SER A 277 1.79 -7.70 12.09
C SER A 277 0.34 -8.04 12.36
N LEU A 278 -0.10 -7.90 13.61
CA LEU A 278 -1.50 -8.11 14.01
C LEU A 278 -2.48 -7.23 13.24
N SER A 279 -2.02 -6.07 12.75
CA SER A 279 -2.84 -5.13 11.99
C SER A 279 -3.01 -5.48 10.50
N HIS A 280 -2.44 -6.60 10.03
CA HIS A 280 -2.50 -7.02 8.63
C HIS A 280 -2.90 -8.48 8.51
N THR A 281 -3.74 -8.76 7.51
CA THR A 281 -4.12 -10.11 7.09
C THR A 281 -3.54 -10.39 5.72
N VAL A 282 -2.75 -11.46 5.60
CA VAL A 282 -2.21 -11.91 4.31
C VAL A 282 -3.31 -12.64 3.54
N VAL A 283 -3.61 -12.17 2.33
CA VAL A 283 -4.73 -12.66 1.51
C VAL A 283 -4.29 -13.36 0.23
N GLY A 284 -3.03 -13.15 -0.17
CA GLY A 284 -2.49 -13.71 -1.40
C GLY A 284 -1.11 -13.16 -1.72
N ARG A 285 -0.71 -13.30 -2.99
CA ARG A 285 0.60 -12.87 -3.49
C ARG A 285 0.56 -12.48 -4.97
N VAL A 286 1.53 -11.69 -5.39
CA VAL A 286 1.83 -11.43 -6.79
C VAL A 286 2.54 -12.66 -7.36
N LYS A 287 1.91 -13.32 -8.32
CA LYS A 287 2.44 -14.51 -9.00
C LYS A 287 3.40 -14.16 -10.14
N GLU A 288 3.06 -13.12 -10.89
CA GLU A 288 3.82 -12.63 -12.05
C GLU A 288 3.73 -11.11 -12.14
N GLY A 289 4.73 -10.45 -12.75
CA GLY A 289 4.73 -9.01 -12.98
C GLY A 289 5.13 -8.16 -11.77
N MET A 290 5.95 -8.71 -10.86
CA MET A 290 6.41 -7.99 -9.68
C MET A 290 7.24 -6.74 -10.03
N GLU A 291 7.88 -6.73 -11.20
CA GLU A 291 8.60 -5.57 -11.75
C GLU A 291 7.69 -4.35 -11.90
N LEU A 292 6.40 -4.53 -12.23
CA LEU A 292 5.46 -3.40 -12.26
C LEU A 292 5.30 -2.77 -10.88
N ILE A 293 5.26 -3.59 -9.84
CA ILE A 293 5.09 -3.16 -8.45
C ILE A 293 6.36 -2.46 -7.94
N ASP A 294 7.53 -3.02 -8.23
CA ASP A 294 8.81 -2.50 -7.75
C ASP A 294 9.15 -1.13 -8.35
N PHE A 295 8.85 -0.94 -9.64
CA PHE A 295 9.30 0.25 -10.37
C PHE A 295 8.25 1.35 -10.51
N SER A 296 6.97 1.06 -10.23
CA SER A 296 5.91 2.07 -10.27
C SER A 296 5.66 2.68 -8.89
N ASP A 297 5.98 3.97 -8.70
CA ASP A 297 5.73 4.67 -7.44
C ASP A 297 4.35 5.35 -7.37
N SER A 298 3.71 5.57 -8.50
CA SER A 298 2.37 6.18 -8.58
C SER A 298 1.63 5.74 -9.84
N GLY A 299 0.35 6.12 -9.95
CA GLY A 299 -0.49 5.82 -11.10
C GLY A 299 -1.27 4.51 -10.94
N ILE A 300 -1.74 3.98 -12.06
CA ILE A 300 -2.65 2.84 -12.12
C ILE A 300 -1.94 1.67 -12.79
N LEU A 301 -2.03 0.47 -12.21
CA LEU A 301 -1.46 -0.75 -12.75
C LEU A 301 -2.56 -1.65 -13.30
N SER A 302 -2.31 -2.33 -14.42
CA SER A 302 -3.18 -3.43 -14.87
C SER A 302 -2.97 -4.66 -14.00
N VAL A 303 -4.07 -5.26 -13.55
CA VAL A 303 -4.06 -6.49 -12.75
C VAL A 303 -5.01 -7.54 -13.32
N LYS A 304 -4.59 -8.79 -13.19
CA LYS A 304 -5.47 -9.97 -13.28
C LYS A 304 -5.50 -10.67 -11.94
N THR A 305 -6.68 -11.09 -11.51
CA THR A 305 -6.84 -11.84 -10.26
C THR A 305 -7.02 -13.33 -10.54
N ILE A 306 -6.51 -14.17 -9.65
CA ILE A 306 -6.77 -15.62 -9.63
C ILE A 306 -7.26 -15.96 -8.21
N PRO A 307 -8.51 -16.38 -8.04
CA PRO A 307 -9.56 -16.49 -9.06
C PRO A 307 -10.05 -15.13 -9.58
N GLU A 308 -10.84 -15.16 -10.67
CA GLU A 308 -11.67 -14.01 -11.04
C GLU A 308 -12.83 -13.91 -10.04
N ARG A 309 -13.29 -12.68 -9.79
CA ARG A 309 -14.37 -12.41 -8.85
C ARG A 309 -15.69 -13.01 -9.35
N LEU A 310 -16.35 -13.81 -8.51
CA LEU A 310 -17.64 -14.44 -8.81
C LEU A 310 -18.77 -13.76 -8.03
N CYS A 311 -19.13 -12.54 -8.46
CA CYS A 311 -20.21 -11.75 -7.88
C CYS A 311 -21.30 -11.50 -8.92
N ALA A 312 -22.44 -12.18 -8.75
CA ALA A 312 -23.60 -12.04 -9.61
C ALA A 312 -24.48 -10.83 -9.26
N ILE A 313 -24.29 -10.23 -8.08
CA ILE A 313 -25.13 -9.12 -7.61
C ILE A 313 -25.05 -7.95 -8.60
N GLY A 314 -26.22 -7.55 -9.12
CA GLY A 314 -26.39 -6.52 -10.14
C GLY A 314 -26.34 -6.97 -11.59
N LEU A 315 -26.13 -8.26 -11.86
CA LEU A 315 -26.27 -8.86 -13.19
C LEU A 315 -27.72 -9.29 -13.45
N THR A 316 -28.05 -9.55 -14.71
CA THR A 316 -29.27 -10.32 -15.01
C THR A 316 -29.09 -11.78 -14.62
N ILE A 317 -30.20 -12.52 -14.54
CA ILE A 317 -30.17 -13.96 -14.25
C ILE A 317 -29.35 -14.71 -15.30
N GLU A 318 -29.50 -14.36 -16.57
CA GLU A 318 -28.79 -15.00 -17.68
C GLU A 318 -27.28 -14.72 -17.64
N GLU A 319 -26.88 -13.47 -17.37
CA GLU A 319 -25.47 -13.08 -17.22
C GLU A 319 -24.80 -13.82 -16.05
N ALA A 320 -25.53 -13.95 -14.92
CA ALA A 320 -25.06 -14.69 -13.76
C ALA A 320 -24.87 -16.19 -14.07
N GLU A 321 -25.82 -16.82 -14.75
CA GLU A 321 -25.72 -18.22 -15.18
C GLU A 321 -24.52 -18.44 -16.09
N GLU A 322 -24.28 -17.54 -17.05
CA GLU A 322 -23.13 -17.65 -17.96
C GLU A 322 -21.80 -17.53 -17.21
N MET A 323 -21.71 -16.62 -16.24
CA MET A 323 -20.54 -16.46 -15.38
C MET A 323 -20.24 -17.74 -14.60
N PHE A 324 -21.21 -18.29 -13.88
CA PHE A 324 -21.01 -19.48 -13.04
C PHE A 324 -20.76 -20.75 -13.86
N LYS A 325 -21.39 -20.87 -15.04
CA LYS A 325 -21.20 -22.00 -15.95
C LYS A 325 -19.76 -22.15 -16.42
N LYS A 326 -19.03 -21.03 -16.61
CA LYS A 326 -17.59 -21.04 -16.99
C LYS A 326 -16.71 -21.80 -15.99
N TYR A 327 -17.14 -21.88 -14.73
CA TYR A 327 -16.42 -22.55 -13.63
C TYR A 327 -17.05 -23.88 -13.20
N GLY A 328 -18.06 -24.35 -13.92
CA GLY A 328 -18.80 -25.58 -13.61
C GLY A 328 -19.55 -25.51 -12.28
N ILE A 329 -20.12 -24.35 -11.94
CA ILE A 329 -20.87 -24.14 -10.71
C ILE A 329 -22.37 -24.29 -11.01
N GLU A 330 -23.08 -25.02 -10.15
CA GLU A 330 -24.54 -25.17 -10.20
C GLU A 330 -25.24 -23.91 -9.68
N VAL A 331 -26.25 -23.42 -10.40
CA VAL A 331 -27.00 -22.21 -10.03
C VAL A 331 -28.44 -22.57 -9.64
N GLU A 332 -28.77 -22.34 -8.38
CA GLU A 332 -30.14 -22.36 -7.86
C GLU A 332 -30.74 -20.95 -7.92
N LYS A 333 -31.97 -20.82 -8.44
CA LYS A 333 -32.61 -19.52 -8.69
C LYS A 333 -33.87 -19.37 -7.86
N GLU A 334 -34.05 -18.21 -7.24
CA GLU A 334 -35.27 -17.86 -6.52
C GLU A 334 -35.71 -16.41 -6.83
N GLY A 335 -36.96 -16.08 -6.48
CA GLY A 335 -37.52 -14.75 -6.70
C GLY A 335 -38.07 -14.54 -8.11
N ASP A 336 -37.97 -13.30 -8.59
CA ASP A 336 -38.36 -12.94 -9.96
C ASP A 336 -37.29 -13.46 -10.94
N LEU A 337 -37.69 -14.09 -12.05
CA LEU A 337 -36.75 -14.66 -13.03
C LEU A 337 -36.68 -13.86 -14.33
N GLU A 338 -37.82 -13.34 -14.79
CA GLU A 338 -37.90 -12.56 -16.03
C GLU A 338 -37.59 -11.09 -15.77
N ASN A 339 -36.77 -10.46 -16.62
CA ASN A 339 -36.36 -9.06 -16.48
C ASN A 339 -35.81 -8.68 -15.09
N ALA A 340 -35.30 -9.68 -14.36
CA ALA A 340 -34.86 -9.53 -12.99
C ALA A 340 -33.35 -9.23 -12.91
N ILE A 341 -32.96 -8.55 -11.84
CA ILE A 341 -31.57 -8.33 -11.47
C ILE A 341 -31.29 -9.14 -10.21
N VAL A 342 -30.12 -9.78 -10.15
CA VAL A 342 -29.68 -10.51 -8.96
C VAL A 342 -29.41 -9.51 -7.84
N VAL A 343 -30.07 -9.69 -6.70
CA VAL A 343 -29.95 -8.82 -5.52
C VAL A 343 -29.29 -9.52 -4.34
N GLU A 344 -29.34 -10.85 -4.30
CA GLU A 344 -28.71 -11.68 -3.25
C GLU A 344 -28.04 -12.90 -3.88
N GLN A 345 -26.96 -13.36 -3.25
CA GLN A 345 -26.15 -14.50 -3.65
C GLN A 345 -25.68 -15.24 -2.40
N GLU A 346 -25.78 -16.57 -2.38
CA GLU A 346 -25.30 -17.43 -1.29
C GLU A 346 -24.63 -18.68 -1.87
N PRO A 347 -23.36 -18.99 -1.55
CA PRO A 347 -22.43 -18.22 -0.71
C PRO A 347 -22.09 -16.84 -1.27
N GLU A 348 -21.80 -15.90 -0.37
CA GLU A 348 -21.49 -14.51 -0.74
C GLU A 348 -20.11 -14.37 -1.40
N TYR A 349 -19.12 -15.12 -0.93
CA TYR A 349 -17.72 -14.92 -1.30
C TYR A 349 -17.25 -15.87 -2.40
N THR A 350 -16.41 -15.35 -3.29
CA THR A 350 -15.86 -16.07 -4.45
C THR A 350 -15.21 -17.41 -4.07
N LEU A 351 -14.40 -17.42 -2.99
CA LEU A 351 -13.71 -18.64 -2.55
C LEU A 351 -14.68 -19.72 -2.05
N ASP A 352 -15.75 -19.32 -1.38
CA ASP A 352 -16.77 -20.25 -0.87
C ASP A 352 -17.60 -20.82 -2.02
N VAL A 353 -18.00 -19.98 -2.99
CA VAL A 353 -18.68 -20.42 -4.21
C VAL A 353 -17.84 -21.45 -4.99
N LEU A 354 -16.53 -21.19 -5.15
CA LEU A 354 -15.63 -22.12 -5.84
C LEU A 354 -15.46 -23.45 -5.09
N LYS A 355 -15.49 -23.41 -3.76
CA LYS A 355 -15.38 -24.58 -2.88
C LYS A 355 -16.65 -25.42 -2.89
N GLU A 356 -17.81 -24.79 -2.78
CA GLU A 356 -19.11 -25.48 -2.72
C GLU A 356 -19.57 -25.97 -4.09
N LYS A 357 -19.12 -25.35 -5.19
CA LYS A 357 -19.55 -25.64 -6.57
C LYS A 357 -21.05 -25.48 -6.79
N LYS A 358 -21.73 -24.79 -5.89
CA LYS A 358 -23.13 -24.43 -5.96
C LYS A 358 -23.30 -22.99 -5.48
N VAL A 359 -24.25 -22.27 -6.08
CA VAL A 359 -24.63 -20.93 -5.66
C VAL A 359 -26.13 -20.76 -5.82
N LYS A 360 -26.75 -20.10 -4.85
CA LYS A 360 -28.14 -19.68 -4.88
C LYS A 360 -28.19 -18.18 -5.16
N ILE A 361 -28.97 -17.78 -6.16
CA ILE A 361 -29.17 -16.37 -6.53
C ILE A 361 -30.66 -16.00 -6.43
N ARG A 362 -30.92 -14.80 -5.94
CA ARG A 362 -32.26 -14.22 -5.88
C ARG A 362 -32.42 -13.08 -6.85
N GLY A 363 -33.34 -13.22 -7.79
CA GLY A 363 -33.73 -12.17 -8.73
C GLY A 363 -34.84 -11.29 -8.19
N LEU A 364 -34.78 -10.00 -8.54
CA LEU A 364 -35.83 -9.04 -8.27
C LEU A 364 -36.13 -8.22 -9.54
N ASP A 365 -37.41 -8.03 -9.84
CA ASP A 365 -37.86 -7.20 -10.96
C ASP A 365 -37.28 -5.77 -10.85
N LYS A 366 -36.81 -5.22 -11.97
CA LYS A 366 -36.20 -3.89 -12.02
C LYS A 366 -37.08 -2.78 -11.44
N SER A 367 -38.41 -2.88 -11.57
CA SER A 367 -39.36 -1.90 -11.02
C SER A 367 -39.37 -1.85 -9.48
N LYS A 368 -38.87 -2.90 -8.81
CA LYS A 368 -38.74 -2.98 -7.35
C LYS A 368 -37.33 -2.58 -6.87
N ILE A 369 -36.46 -2.13 -7.78
CA ILE A 369 -35.11 -1.64 -7.46
C ILE A 369 -35.08 -0.14 -7.68
N VAL A 370 -34.67 0.60 -6.66
CA VAL A 370 -34.64 2.06 -6.69
C VAL A 370 -33.34 2.53 -7.34
N VAL A 371 -33.44 3.34 -8.39
CA VAL A 371 -32.24 3.91 -9.04
C VAL A 371 -31.95 5.27 -8.42
N ILE A 372 -30.69 5.48 -8.03
CA ILE A 372 -30.25 6.67 -7.32
C ILE A 372 -29.07 7.34 -8.02
N GLU A 373 -28.94 8.64 -7.79
CA GLU A 373 -27.78 9.45 -8.14
C GLU A 373 -27.20 10.02 -6.85
N LEU A 374 -25.88 9.89 -6.68
CA LEU A 374 -25.16 10.36 -5.50
C LEU A 374 -24.37 11.64 -5.80
N TYR A 375 -24.31 12.55 -4.84
CA TYR A 375 -23.61 13.84 -4.94
C TYR A 375 -22.19 13.73 -4.35
N GLU A 376 -21.35 12.91 -4.98
CA GLU A 376 -19.99 12.60 -4.55
C GLU A 376 -19.11 13.86 -4.40
N ASP A 377 -19.36 14.89 -5.20
CA ASP A 377 -18.67 16.18 -5.22
C ASP A 377 -19.14 17.14 -4.11
N LYS A 378 -20.42 17.07 -3.71
CA LYS A 378 -21.01 17.97 -2.70
C LYS A 378 -20.93 17.40 -1.30
N ALA A 379 -21.03 16.09 -1.16
CA ALA A 379 -21.01 15.39 0.12
C ALA A 379 -20.11 14.15 0.11
N PRO A 380 -18.81 14.27 -0.22
CA PRO A 380 -17.92 13.11 -0.37
C PRO A 380 -17.86 12.21 0.87
N ILE A 381 -17.79 12.79 2.07
CA ILE A 381 -17.63 12.00 3.31
C ILE A 381 -18.93 11.23 3.60
N THR A 382 -20.06 11.92 3.50
CA THR A 382 -21.37 11.33 3.80
C THR A 382 -21.81 10.36 2.71
N THR A 383 -21.45 10.62 1.45
CA THR A 383 -21.72 9.72 0.32
C THR A 383 -20.90 8.44 0.46
N TRP A 384 -19.63 8.53 0.85
CA TRP A 384 -18.81 7.36 1.20
C TRP A 384 -19.46 6.52 2.31
N TYR A 385 -19.95 7.17 3.38
CA TYR A 385 -20.71 6.51 4.43
C TYR A 385 -21.96 5.78 3.90
N PHE A 386 -22.72 6.43 3.03
CA PHE A 386 -23.91 5.85 2.42
C PHE A 386 -23.57 4.60 1.60
N ARG A 387 -22.54 4.68 0.74
CA ARG A 387 -22.09 3.53 -0.06
C ARG A 387 -21.64 2.38 0.81
N LYS A 388 -20.87 2.67 1.85
CA LYS A 388 -20.37 1.68 2.80
C LYS A 388 -21.49 0.98 3.56
N THR A 389 -22.48 1.74 4.01
CA THR A 389 -23.65 1.22 4.75
C THR A 389 -24.55 0.37 3.86
N THR A 390 -24.64 0.71 2.58
CA THR A 390 -25.48 -0.02 1.60
C THR A 390 -24.76 -1.18 0.92
N GLY A 391 -23.43 -1.26 0.99
CA GLY A 391 -22.63 -2.25 0.25
C GLY A 391 -22.25 -1.82 -1.18
N LEU A 392 -22.64 -0.62 -1.63
CA LEU A 392 -22.31 -0.05 -2.95
C LEU A 392 -20.80 0.27 -3.15
N THR A 393 -19.97 0.03 -2.14
CA THR A 393 -18.51 0.08 -2.25
C THR A 393 -17.93 -1.13 -2.95
N THR A 394 -18.54 -2.30 -2.77
CA THR A 394 -18.04 -3.59 -3.29
C THR A 394 -19.08 -4.36 -4.10
N LYS A 395 -20.33 -3.91 -4.15
CA LYS A 395 -21.41 -4.55 -4.90
C LYS A 395 -22.08 -3.53 -5.82
N ARG A 396 -22.63 -4.01 -6.94
CA ARG A 396 -23.34 -3.16 -7.91
C ARG A 396 -24.74 -2.78 -7.42
N VAL A 397 -25.35 -3.62 -6.59
CA VAL A 397 -26.64 -3.36 -5.93
C VAL A 397 -26.42 -3.14 -4.44
N GLY A 398 -26.96 -2.04 -3.94
CA GLY A 398 -26.97 -1.70 -2.51
C GLY A 398 -28.22 -2.23 -1.81
N LYS A 399 -28.15 -2.40 -0.50
CA LYS A 399 -29.26 -2.87 0.33
C LYS A 399 -29.50 -1.89 1.49
N LEU A 400 -30.76 -1.51 1.72
CA LEU A 400 -31.17 -0.73 2.89
C LEU A 400 -32.32 -1.43 3.61
N HIS A 401 -32.25 -1.42 4.93
CA HIS A 401 -33.29 -2.01 5.78
C HIS A 401 -34.23 -0.91 6.32
N VAL A 402 -35.52 -1.00 6.01
CA VAL A 402 -36.51 -0.01 6.41
C VAL A 402 -36.67 -0.01 7.94
N TYR A 403 -36.35 1.10 8.57
CA TYR A 403 -36.53 1.31 10.01
C TYR A 403 -37.96 1.69 10.35
N PHE A 404 -38.47 2.74 9.71
CA PHE A 404 -39.89 3.07 9.73
C PHE A 404 -40.26 3.95 8.54
N LYS A 405 -41.57 4.10 8.33
CA LYS A 405 -42.13 5.00 7.33
C LYS A 405 -43.24 5.83 7.92
N HIS A 406 -43.24 7.13 7.62
CA HIS A 406 -44.29 8.05 8.03
C HIS A 406 -44.57 9.06 6.92
N LYS A 407 -45.79 9.04 6.37
CA LYS A 407 -46.19 9.89 5.24
C LYS A 407 -45.17 9.75 4.10
N ASP A 408 -44.55 10.87 3.71
CA ASP A 408 -43.59 10.95 2.60
C ASP A 408 -42.13 10.73 3.05
N VAL A 409 -41.89 10.34 4.30
CA VAL A 409 -40.55 10.06 4.82
C VAL A 409 -40.39 8.57 5.04
N VAL A 410 -39.35 7.99 4.42
CA VAL A 410 -38.92 6.61 4.64
C VAL A 410 -37.55 6.63 5.29
N MET A 411 -37.45 6.06 6.48
CA MET A 411 -36.21 5.98 7.25
C MET A 411 -35.64 4.58 7.20
N PHE A 412 -34.33 4.50 7.07
CA PHE A 412 -33.57 3.25 7.00
C PHE A 412 -32.56 3.18 8.13
N LYS A 413 -32.25 1.96 8.55
CA LYS A 413 -31.19 1.73 9.54
C LYS A 413 -29.85 2.17 8.95
N GLY A 414 -29.14 3.00 9.70
CA GLY A 414 -27.74 3.32 9.43
C GLY A 414 -26.78 2.33 10.06
N ASN A 415 -25.48 2.54 9.84
CA ASN A 415 -24.40 1.90 10.59
C ASN A 415 -23.78 2.90 11.59
N PRO A 416 -23.99 2.75 12.92
CA PRO A 416 -23.46 3.68 13.91
C PRO A 416 -21.93 3.69 14.01
N GLU A 417 -21.25 2.58 13.69
CA GLU A 417 -19.80 2.49 13.76
C GLU A 417 -19.14 3.36 12.68
N TYR A 418 -19.73 3.37 11.49
CA TYR A 418 -19.27 4.16 10.35
C TYR A 418 -19.70 5.62 10.42
N ALA A 419 -20.70 5.95 11.24
CA ALA A 419 -21.24 7.31 11.37
C ALA A 419 -20.35 8.25 12.19
N LYS A 420 -19.20 7.76 12.68
CA LYS A 420 -18.21 8.59 13.38
C LYS A 420 -17.58 9.56 12.38
N GLY A 421 -17.68 10.87 12.66
CA GLY A 421 -17.07 11.90 11.82
C GLY A 421 -17.95 12.46 10.71
N LEU A 422 -19.26 12.16 10.68
CA LEU A 422 -20.21 12.80 9.77
C LEU A 422 -20.48 14.26 10.17
N LEU A 423 -19.56 15.15 9.82
CA LEU A 423 -19.76 16.60 9.99
C LEU A 423 -20.88 17.12 9.09
N PRO A 424 -21.51 18.26 9.40
CA PRO A 424 -22.41 18.93 8.48
C PRO A 424 -21.78 19.14 7.10
N GLU A 425 -22.43 18.61 6.07
CA GLU A 425 -21.91 18.53 4.70
C GLU A 425 -23.10 18.54 3.73
N ASN A 426 -23.15 19.47 2.79
CA ASN A 426 -24.29 19.64 1.87
C ASN A 426 -25.65 19.67 2.59
N THR A 427 -25.74 20.45 3.68
CA THR A 427 -26.99 20.62 4.43
C THR A 427 -27.99 21.49 3.67
N PRO A 428 -29.29 21.18 3.67
CA PRO A 428 -30.30 22.06 3.09
C PRO A 428 -30.34 23.44 3.77
N THR A 429 -30.80 24.47 3.07
CA THR A 429 -30.97 25.82 3.62
C THR A 429 -32.43 26.26 3.66
N ASP A 430 -33.13 26.10 2.54
CA ASP A 430 -34.47 26.67 2.36
C ASP A 430 -35.52 25.59 2.06
N LYS A 431 -35.21 24.73 1.09
CA LYS A 431 -36.09 23.63 0.69
C LYS A 431 -35.31 22.36 0.38
N VAL A 432 -36.01 21.26 0.53
CA VAL A 432 -35.60 19.93 0.10
C VAL A 432 -36.47 19.53 -1.07
N GLU A 433 -35.83 19.20 -2.19
CA GLU A 433 -36.50 18.71 -3.38
C GLU A 433 -37.13 17.32 -3.16
N GLN A 434 -38.12 17.00 -4.00
CA GLN A 434 -38.69 15.66 -4.04
C GLN A 434 -37.61 14.60 -4.30
N CYS A 435 -37.78 13.41 -3.71
CA CYS A 435 -36.91 12.25 -3.89
C CYS A 435 -35.47 12.42 -3.35
N ALA A 436 -35.23 13.44 -2.52
CA ALA A 436 -33.93 13.65 -1.89
C ALA A 436 -33.58 12.53 -0.89
N ILE A 437 -32.31 12.13 -0.88
CA ILE A 437 -31.71 11.19 0.06
C ILE A 437 -30.82 11.97 1.02
N GLY A 438 -31.03 11.76 2.31
CA GLY A 438 -30.25 12.41 3.36
C GLY A 438 -29.75 11.45 4.42
N VAL A 439 -28.68 11.86 5.10
CA VAL A 439 -28.11 11.14 6.24
C VAL A 439 -28.00 12.10 7.41
N THR A 440 -28.38 11.66 8.61
CA THR A 440 -28.22 12.50 9.80
C THR A 440 -26.75 12.66 10.17
N ASN A 441 -26.33 13.89 10.38
CA ASN A 441 -24.94 14.23 10.74
C ASN A 441 -24.75 14.28 12.27
N MET A 442 -23.54 14.65 12.73
CA MET A 442 -23.16 14.67 14.14
C MET A 442 -23.92 15.70 15.01
N VAL A 443 -24.67 16.63 14.42
CA VAL A 443 -25.56 17.55 15.17
C VAL A 443 -26.80 16.79 15.66
N SER A 444 -27.20 15.70 15.00
CA SER A 444 -28.30 14.84 15.45
C SER A 444 -27.88 13.90 16.58
N ARG A 445 -28.82 13.62 17.50
CA ARG A 445 -28.67 12.54 18.50
C ARG A 445 -28.53 11.16 17.84
N TYR A 446 -29.22 10.95 16.72
CA TYR A 446 -29.27 9.69 15.99
C TYR A 446 -28.47 9.80 14.69
N LYS A 447 -27.16 10.06 14.79
CA LYS A 447 -26.26 10.19 13.64
C LYS A 447 -26.19 8.90 12.79
N GLY A 448 -26.06 9.07 11.48
CA GLY A 448 -25.96 7.98 10.50
C GLY A 448 -27.30 7.39 10.04
N MET A 449 -28.44 7.86 10.56
CA MET A 449 -29.75 7.44 10.06
C MET A 449 -29.93 7.94 8.62
N ILE A 450 -30.36 7.03 7.75
CA ILE A 450 -30.59 7.32 6.33
C ILE A 450 -32.09 7.60 6.14
N GLY A 451 -32.41 8.65 5.41
CA GLY A 451 -33.78 9.06 5.15
C GLY A 451 -33.99 9.43 3.69
N VAL A 452 -35.16 9.08 3.17
CA VAL A 452 -35.62 9.46 1.84
C VAL A 452 -36.89 10.27 1.99
N ARG A 453 -36.97 11.41 1.28
CA ARG A 453 -38.19 12.22 1.19
C ARG A 453 -38.85 12.05 -0.17
N LEU A 454 -40.09 11.59 -0.21
CA LEU A 454 -40.87 11.39 -1.44
C LEU A 454 -41.63 12.64 -1.91
N GLY A 455 -41.60 13.72 -1.14
CA GLY A 455 -42.24 15.02 -1.43
C GLY A 455 -41.33 16.18 -1.00
N GLU A 456 -41.60 17.38 -1.51
CA GLU A 456 -40.85 18.59 -1.15
C GLU A 456 -41.07 19.01 0.32
N SER A 457 -40.12 19.73 0.90
CA SER A 457 -40.30 20.32 2.23
C SER A 457 -39.44 21.56 2.47
N GLU A 458 -40.06 22.59 3.05
CA GLU A 458 -39.42 23.84 3.48
C GLU A 458 -39.05 23.86 4.97
N LYS A 459 -39.33 22.77 5.71
CA LYS A 459 -39.17 22.73 7.18
C LYS A 459 -38.24 21.66 7.70
N PHE A 460 -38.17 20.50 7.04
CA PHE A 460 -37.44 19.34 7.54
C PHE A 460 -36.64 18.67 6.43
N GLY A 461 -35.47 18.12 6.78
CA GLY A 461 -34.60 17.34 5.90
C GLY A 461 -35.20 15.98 5.51
N PRO A 462 -34.58 15.23 4.57
CA PRO A 462 -35.02 13.87 4.22
C PRO A 462 -35.07 12.87 5.36
N THR A 463 -34.35 13.15 6.45
CA THR A 463 -34.32 12.30 7.65
C THR A 463 -35.41 12.63 8.67
N GLY A 464 -36.31 13.56 8.35
CA GLY A 464 -37.33 14.08 9.27
C GLY A 464 -36.80 15.03 10.35
N GLU A 465 -35.48 15.29 10.38
CA GLU A 465 -34.83 16.24 11.28
C GLU A 465 -34.79 17.64 10.65
N SER A 466 -34.37 18.65 11.43
CA SER A 466 -34.09 20.00 10.92
C SER A 466 -32.92 20.01 9.94
N PHE A 467 -32.87 21.01 9.05
CA PHE A 467 -31.93 21.03 7.93
C PHE A 467 -30.46 20.95 8.33
N GLU A 468 -30.06 21.63 9.40
CA GLU A 468 -28.68 21.63 9.91
C GLU A 468 -28.20 20.26 10.39
N LYS A 469 -29.13 19.33 10.64
CA LYS A 469 -28.86 17.97 11.10
C LYS A 469 -28.81 16.93 9.98
N THR A 470 -29.07 17.33 8.73
CA THR A 470 -29.17 16.40 7.61
C THR A 470 -28.21 16.78 6.50
N ASN A 471 -27.36 15.85 6.11
CA ASN A 471 -26.50 15.97 4.93
C ASN A 471 -27.23 15.36 3.73
N ILE A 472 -27.34 16.09 2.61
CA ILE A 472 -27.92 15.56 1.37
C ILE A 472 -26.84 14.81 0.61
N VAL A 473 -27.07 13.51 0.37
CA VAL A 473 -26.10 12.62 -0.31
C VAL A 473 -26.48 12.30 -1.75
N GLY A 474 -27.72 12.59 -2.14
CA GLY A 474 -28.19 12.24 -3.47
C GLY A 474 -29.69 12.35 -3.62
N ARG A 475 -30.21 11.71 -4.65
CA ARG A 475 -31.63 11.65 -4.96
C ARG A 475 -32.01 10.34 -5.66
N ILE A 476 -33.28 9.98 -5.57
CA ILE A 476 -33.87 8.92 -6.39
C ILE A 476 -34.20 9.49 -7.76
N VAL A 477 -33.87 8.74 -8.81
CA VAL A 477 -34.14 9.11 -10.21
C VAL A 477 -35.18 8.20 -10.86
N GLU A 478 -35.33 6.95 -10.41
CA GLU A 478 -36.32 6.00 -10.94
C GLU A 478 -36.92 5.15 -9.81
N ASN A 479 -38.14 4.64 -10.03
CA ASN A 479 -38.86 3.73 -9.14
C ASN A 479 -39.10 4.25 -7.70
N ALA A 480 -39.16 5.57 -7.51
CA ALA A 480 -39.51 6.18 -6.22
C ALA A 480 -40.88 5.72 -5.69
N GLU A 481 -41.83 5.42 -6.59
CA GLU A 481 -43.16 4.92 -6.24
C GLU A 481 -43.13 3.60 -5.47
N TYR A 482 -42.12 2.74 -5.68
CA TYR A 482 -41.96 1.50 -4.94
C TYR A 482 -41.82 1.74 -3.42
N LEU A 483 -41.19 2.85 -3.03
CA LEU A 483 -41.07 3.25 -1.62
C LEU A 483 -42.42 3.62 -0.99
N LYS A 484 -43.48 3.86 -1.77
CA LYS A 484 -44.84 4.06 -1.25
C LYS A 484 -45.51 2.75 -0.84
N SER A 485 -45.04 1.58 -1.30
CA SER A 485 -45.56 0.28 -0.86
C SER A 485 -44.75 -0.40 0.26
N VAL A 486 -43.50 0.04 0.52
CA VAL A 486 -42.65 -0.65 1.52
C VAL A 486 -43.17 -0.52 2.95
N LYS A 487 -42.90 -1.56 3.74
CA LYS A 487 -43.23 -1.66 5.17
C LYS A 487 -41.97 -1.66 6.04
N SER A 488 -42.15 -1.32 7.32
CA SER A 488 -41.07 -1.41 8.31
C SER A 488 -40.54 -2.84 8.41
N GLY A 489 -39.22 -2.99 8.43
CA GLY A 489 -38.53 -4.29 8.49
C GLY A 489 -38.28 -4.94 7.12
N GLU A 490 -38.78 -4.37 6.02
CA GLU A 490 -38.44 -4.84 4.66
C GLU A 490 -37.07 -4.33 4.21
N ASP A 491 -36.44 -5.10 3.33
CA ASP A 491 -35.22 -4.69 2.64
C ASP A 491 -35.56 -4.09 1.28
N ILE A 492 -34.91 -2.97 0.96
CA ILE A 492 -34.96 -2.35 -0.37
C ILE A 492 -33.60 -2.46 -1.03
N TYR A 493 -33.61 -2.48 -2.36
CA TYR A 493 -32.41 -2.59 -3.16
C TYR A 493 -32.21 -1.34 -4.02
N LEU A 494 -30.95 -0.96 -4.19
CA LEU A 494 -30.53 0.29 -4.81
C LEU A 494 -29.60 0.01 -5.98
N LEU A 495 -29.75 0.75 -7.09
CA LEU A 495 -28.80 0.80 -8.19
C LEU A 495 -28.30 2.22 -8.39
N LEU A 496 -27.00 2.38 -8.65
CA LEU A 496 -26.48 3.67 -9.11
C LEU A 496 -26.90 3.91 -10.56
N LYS A 497 -27.34 5.12 -10.86
CA LYS A 497 -27.51 5.58 -12.24
C LYS A 497 -26.14 5.50 -12.93
N LYS A 498 -26.08 4.75 -14.04
CA LYS A 498 -24.87 4.64 -14.87
C LYS A 498 -24.62 5.90 -15.68
#